data_AF-A0AAF0EB53-F1
#
_entry.id   AF-A0AAF0EB53-F1
#
_cell.length_a   1.000
_cell.length_b   1.000
_cell.length_c   1.000
_cell.angle_alpha   90.00
_cell.angle_beta   90.00
_cell.angle_gamma   90.00
#
_symmetry.space_group_name_H-M   'P 1'
#
loop_
_entity.id
_entity.type
_entity.pdbx_description
1 polymer ?
#
loop_
_entity_poly.entity_id
_entity_poly.type
_entity_poly.pdbx_seq_one_letter_code
_entity_poly.pdbx_strand_id
1 'polypeptide(L)'
;MPRKRAKLSVRQSQREALGHDLPPAPKRMKDDTPRKALALFRPPPPRAKEDKAVEREAPPALQIRPGEKLRDFNERVEQAFSSDINRTMRAEQRSESNQKKRQRRRELLKAKKRAADPMAARAADEAADFARASQARSLHDIAQAPPTITARPKEHLKRKSPDLVEALAQRPKPSAARQRILDEERKRVIAQYRSMKGHT
;
A
#
# COMPACT_ATOMS: atom_id res chain seq x y z
N MET A 1 -12.91 33.26 -14.00
CA MET A 1 -13.97 32.52 -13.26
C MET A 1 -14.52 31.33 -14.07
N PRO A 2 -13.83 30.17 -14.13
CA PRO A 2 -14.22 29.04 -15.01
C PRO A 2 -15.34 28.13 -14.46
N ARG A 3 -15.67 28.23 -13.16
CA ARG A 3 -16.53 27.24 -12.48
C ARG A 3 -18.04 27.41 -12.73
N LYS A 4 -18.50 28.58 -13.19
CA LYS A 4 -19.93 28.85 -13.41
C LYS A 4 -20.43 28.25 -14.73
N ARG A 5 -19.61 28.28 -15.78
CA ARG A 5 -19.95 27.72 -17.11
C ARG A 5 -20.11 26.20 -17.09
N ALA A 6 -19.20 25.49 -16.40
CA ALA A 6 -19.27 24.03 -16.29
C ALA A 6 -20.52 23.51 -15.56
N LYS A 7 -21.11 24.28 -14.63
CA LYS A 7 -22.35 23.88 -13.94
C LYS A 7 -23.61 24.14 -14.79
N LEU A 8 -23.55 25.11 -15.71
CA LEU A 8 -24.65 25.40 -16.62
C LEU A 8 -24.74 24.36 -17.73
N SER A 9 -23.59 23.96 -18.32
CA SER A 9 -23.59 22.91 -19.36
C SER A 9 -24.13 21.58 -18.86
N VAL A 10 -23.78 21.18 -17.64
CA VAL A 10 -24.30 19.95 -17.01
C VAL A 10 -25.80 20.03 -16.74
N ARG A 11 -26.33 21.22 -16.41
CA ARG A 11 -27.78 21.39 -16.24
C ARG A 11 -28.52 21.37 -17.57
N GLN A 12 -27.96 22.00 -18.60
CA GLN A 12 -28.54 21.99 -19.95
C GLN A 12 -28.58 20.57 -20.51
N SER A 13 -27.49 19.80 -20.40
CA SER A 13 -27.47 18.41 -20.85
C SER A 13 -28.44 17.51 -20.06
N GLN A 14 -28.58 17.74 -18.75
CA GLN A 14 -29.58 17.02 -17.94
C GLN A 14 -31.02 17.39 -18.34
N ARG A 15 -31.28 18.66 -18.66
CA ARG A 15 -32.60 19.13 -19.11
C ARG A 15 -32.95 18.55 -20.48
N GLU A 16 -32.00 18.52 -21.41
CA GLU A 16 -32.16 17.91 -22.74
C GLU A 16 -32.40 16.40 -22.63
N ALA A 17 -31.62 15.70 -21.79
CA ALA A 17 -31.75 14.26 -21.61
C ALA A 17 -33.07 13.84 -20.94
N LEU A 18 -33.60 14.66 -20.03
CA LEU A 18 -34.87 14.40 -19.34
C LEU A 18 -36.07 14.86 -20.17
N GLY A 19 -35.91 15.83 -21.08
CA GLY A 19 -36.98 16.33 -21.95
C GLY A 19 -38.04 17.19 -21.26
N HIS A 20 -37.91 17.44 -19.96
CA HIS A 20 -38.79 18.32 -19.17
C HIS A 20 -38.02 18.93 -17.99
N ASP A 21 -38.35 20.18 -17.63
CA ASP A 21 -37.69 20.91 -16.54
C ASP A 21 -38.33 20.51 -15.21
N LEU A 22 -37.88 19.38 -14.65
CA LEU A 22 -38.35 18.90 -13.35
C LEU A 22 -37.93 19.88 -12.26
N PRO A 23 -38.82 20.25 -11.32
CA PRO A 23 -38.44 21.02 -10.15
C PRO A 23 -37.32 20.29 -9.40
N PRO A 24 -36.44 21.01 -8.68
CA PRO A 24 -35.38 20.39 -7.91
C PRO A 24 -35.99 19.35 -6.99
N ALA A 25 -35.53 18.10 -7.11
CA ALA A 25 -36.06 17.00 -6.33
C ALA A 25 -36.04 17.38 -4.83
N PRO A 26 -37.14 17.16 -4.09
CA PRO A 26 -37.15 17.44 -2.67
C PRO A 26 -35.97 16.71 -2.03
N LYS A 27 -35.25 17.39 -1.12
CA LYS A 27 -34.19 16.74 -0.33
C LYS A 27 -34.81 15.46 0.22
N ARG A 28 -34.25 14.30 -0.18
CA ARG A 28 -34.77 12.99 0.24
C ARG A 28 -35.02 13.05 1.74
N MET A 29 -36.29 12.95 2.13
CA MET A 29 -36.65 12.71 3.53
C MET A 29 -35.79 11.53 3.95
N LYS A 30 -35.02 11.70 5.02
CA LYS A 30 -34.28 10.58 5.58
C LYS A 30 -35.36 9.63 6.08
N ASP A 31 -35.59 8.55 5.36
CA ASP A 31 -36.43 7.47 5.83
C ASP A 31 -35.94 7.11 7.25
N ASP A 32 -36.81 7.23 8.26
CA ASP A 32 -36.49 6.96 9.67
C ASP A 32 -36.05 5.51 9.92
N THR A 33 -36.04 4.69 8.87
CA THR A 33 -35.45 3.37 8.86
C THR A 33 -33.97 3.41 9.28
N PRO A 34 -33.59 2.63 10.32
CA PRO A 34 -32.20 2.55 10.73
C PRO A 34 -31.36 2.02 9.58
N ARG A 35 -30.19 2.62 9.36
CA ARG A 35 -29.28 2.33 8.23
C ARG A 35 -28.92 0.84 8.06
N LYS A 36 -28.96 0.06 9.15
CA LYS A 36 -28.78 -1.40 9.12
C LYS A 36 -29.97 -2.15 8.51
N ALA A 37 -31.21 -1.71 8.76
CA ALA A 37 -32.40 -2.31 8.16
C ALA A 37 -32.43 -2.07 6.64
N LEU A 38 -32.10 -0.85 6.19
CA LEU A 38 -31.96 -0.55 4.76
C LEU A 38 -30.91 -1.41 4.05
N ALA A 39 -29.89 -1.90 4.75
CA ALA A 39 -28.87 -2.77 4.17
C ALA A 39 -29.38 -4.19 3.89
N LEU A 40 -30.43 -4.65 4.59
CA LEU A 40 -31.06 -5.96 4.37
C LEU A 40 -31.96 -5.96 3.14
N PHE A 41 -32.63 -4.84 2.86
CA PHE A 41 -33.50 -4.68 1.68
C PHE A 41 -32.73 -4.31 0.41
N ARG A 42 -31.46 -3.89 0.54
CA ARG A 42 -30.64 -3.58 -0.62
C ARG A 42 -30.10 -4.89 -1.20
N PRO A 43 -30.28 -5.16 -2.51
CA PRO A 43 -29.64 -6.31 -3.11
C PRO A 43 -28.12 -6.23 -2.87
N PRO A 44 -27.45 -7.38 -2.65
CA PRO A 44 -25.99 -7.38 -2.53
C PRO A 44 -25.42 -6.64 -3.73
N PRO A 45 -24.41 -5.77 -3.54
CA PRO A 45 -23.80 -5.09 -4.66
C PRO A 45 -23.40 -6.16 -5.68
N PRO A 46 -23.63 -5.93 -6.99
CA PRO A 46 -23.20 -6.89 -8.00
C PRO A 46 -21.74 -7.19 -7.70
N ARG A 47 -21.39 -8.49 -7.58
CA ARG A 47 -20.00 -8.92 -7.41
C ARG A 47 -19.22 -8.11 -8.42
N ALA A 48 -18.26 -7.31 -7.95
CA ALA A 48 -17.44 -6.48 -8.82
C ALA A 48 -17.05 -7.39 -9.97
N LYS A 49 -17.50 -7.05 -11.20
CA LYS A 49 -17.21 -7.84 -12.40
C LYS A 49 -15.76 -8.22 -12.23
N GLU A 50 -15.48 -9.52 -12.08
CA GLU A 50 -14.12 -10.05 -12.03
C GLU A 50 -13.38 -9.23 -13.05
N ASP A 51 -12.40 -8.44 -12.61
CA ASP A 51 -11.76 -7.43 -13.45
C ASP A 51 -11.54 -8.12 -14.77
N LYS A 52 -12.39 -7.80 -15.78
CA LYS A 52 -12.20 -8.38 -17.10
C LYS A 52 -10.81 -7.89 -17.37
N ALA A 53 -9.85 -8.82 -17.34
CA ALA A 53 -8.46 -8.52 -17.59
C ALA A 53 -8.55 -7.89 -18.95
N VAL A 54 -8.56 -6.56 -19.00
CA VAL A 54 -8.50 -5.81 -20.23
C VAL A 54 -7.29 -6.43 -20.86
N GLU A 55 -7.50 -7.19 -21.93
CA GLU A 55 -6.43 -7.89 -22.62
C GLU A 55 -5.37 -6.81 -22.84
N ARG A 56 -4.34 -6.85 -22.00
CA ARG A 56 -3.30 -5.85 -22.05
C ARG A 56 -2.55 -6.31 -23.28
N GLU A 57 -2.78 -5.62 -24.38
CA GLU A 57 -1.94 -5.77 -25.54
C GLU A 57 -0.49 -5.72 -25.05
N ALA A 58 0.27 -6.75 -25.40
CA ALA A 58 1.63 -6.90 -24.94
C ALA A 58 2.37 -5.58 -25.24
N PRO A 59 3.22 -5.10 -24.30
CA PRO A 59 3.89 -3.83 -24.49
C PRO A 59 4.61 -3.85 -25.84
N PRO A 60 4.45 -2.81 -26.68
CA PRO A 60 5.10 -2.79 -27.98
C PRO A 60 6.60 -2.96 -27.78
N ALA A 61 7.23 -3.86 -28.54
CA ALA A 61 8.67 -4.03 -28.51
C ALA A 61 9.33 -2.77 -29.10
N LEU A 62 9.67 -1.80 -28.24
CA LEU A 62 10.30 -0.55 -28.65
C LEU A 62 11.79 -0.79 -28.85
N GLN A 63 12.20 -0.84 -30.12
CA GLN A 63 13.60 -0.84 -30.54
C GLN A 63 14.00 0.54 -31.05
N ILE A 64 15.29 0.88 -30.98
CA ILE A 64 15.84 2.11 -31.55
C ILE A 64 15.69 2.02 -33.07
N ARG A 65 15.02 2.99 -33.70
CA ARG A 65 14.86 3.04 -35.16
C ARG A 65 16.20 3.44 -35.81
N PRO A 66 16.51 2.96 -37.02
CA PRO A 66 17.70 3.39 -37.72
C PRO A 66 17.67 4.92 -37.93
N GLY A 67 18.72 5.62 -37.49
CA GLY A 67 18.82 7.08 -37.56
C GLY A 67 18.16 7.86 -36.41
N GLU A 68 17.45 7.20 -35.50
CA GLU A 68 16.90 7.81 -34.29
C GLU A 68 18.02 8.05 -33.26
N LYS A 69 18.01 9.21 -32.60
CA LYS A 69 18.93 9.45 -31.48
C LYS A 69 18.40 8.75 -30.23
N LEU A 70 19.30 8.39 -29.31
CA LEU A 70 18.92 7.74 -28.05
C LEU A 70 17.93 8.56 -27.21
N ARG A 71 17.99 9.89 -27.30
CA ARG A 71 17.03 10.78 -26.61
C ARG A 71 15.60 10.57 -27.13
N ASP A 72 15.41 10.60 -28.44
CA ASP A 72 14.09 10.45 -29.08
C ASP A 72 13.50 9.06 -28.78
N PHE A 73 14.35 8.03 -28.76
CA PHE A 73 13.95 6.69 -28.33
C PHE A 73 13.44 6.67 -26.90
N ASN A 74 14.17 7.30 -25.96
CA ASN A 74 13.75 7.36 -24.56
C ASN A 74 12.41 8.10 -24.40
N GLU A 75 12.22 9.21 -25.11
CA GLU A 75 10.94 9.94 -25.09
C GLU A 75 9.77 9.08 -25.57
N ARG A 76 9.97 8.30 -26.64
CA ARG A 76 8.96 7.36 -27.16
C ARG A 76 8.67 6.23 -26.18
N VAL A 77 9.69 5.72 -25.50
CA VAL A 77 9.54 4.73 -24.42
C VAL A 77 8.71 5.33 -23.27
N GLU A 78 9.05 6.51 -22.80
CA GLU A 78 8.32 7.18 -21.72
C GLU A 78 6.86 7.44 -22.11
N GLN A 79 6.58 7.87 -23.34
CA GLN A 79 5.23 8.08 -23.83
C GLN A 79 4.41 6.77 -23.85
N ALA A 80 5.00 5.67 -24.34
CA ALA A 80 4.33 4.37 -24.39
C ALA A 80 3.98 3.84 -22.99
N PHE A 81 4.87 4.02 -22.01
CA PHE A 81 4.66 3.58 -20.63
C PHE A 81 3.98 4.64 -19.74
N SER A 82 3.72 5.84 -20.25
CA SER A 82 3.18 6.96 -19.47
C SER A 82 1.84 6.62 -18.79
N SER A 83 1.00 5.82 -19.44
CA SER A 83 -0.31 5.42 -18.92
C SER A 83 -0.18 4.52 -17.68
N ASP A 84 0.72 3.54 -17.73
CA ASP A 84 1.00 2.61 -16.63
C ASP A 84 1.69 3.31 -15.47
N ILE A 85 2.69 4.16 -15.76
CA ILE A 85 3.38 4.99 -14.75
C ILE A 85 2.38 5.90 -14.04
N ASN A 86 1.52 6.59 -14.78
CA ASN A 86 0.49 7.45 -14.18
C ASN A 86 -0.53 6.65 -13.36
N ARG A 87 -0.85 5.42 -13.77
CA ARG A 87 -1.76 4.53 -13.05
C ARG A 87 -1.16 4.07 -11.73
N THR A 88 0.10 3.64 -11.71
CA THR A 88 0.80 3.21 -10.48
C THR A 88 0.94 4.38 -9.52
N MET A 89 1.41 5.53 -10.00
CA MET A 89 1.56 6.75 -9.19
C MET A 89 0.24 7.16 -8.53
N ARG A 90 -0.88 7.17 -9.28
CA ARG A 90 -2.19 7.50 -8.72
C ARG A 90 -2.70 6.46 -7.73
N ALA A 91 -2.42 5.17 -7.95
CA ALA A 91 -2.81 4.11 -7.03
C ALA A 91 -2.05 4.22 -5.70
N GLU A 92 -0.75 4.47 -5.76
CA GLU A 92 0.10 4.68 -4.60
C GLU A 92 -0.34 5.90 -3.79
N GLN A 93 -0.51 7.07 -4.43
CA GLN A 93 -1.00 8.28 -3.75
C GLN A 93 -2.35 8.08 -3.05
N ARG A 94 -3.27 7.34 -3.68
CA ARG A 94 -4.56 6.98 -3.06
C ARG A 94 -4.36 6.04 -1.88
N SER A 95 -3.45 5.08 -1.98
CA SER A 95 -3.16 4.14 -0.90
C SER A 95 -2.59 4.84 0.33
N GLU A 96 -1.64 5.77 0.13
CA GLU A 96 -1.01 6.54 1.21
C GLU A 96 -2.02 7.47 1.90
N SER A 97 -2.84 8.17 1.12
CA SER A 97 -3.91 9.03 1.66
C SER A 97 -4.91 8.22 2.50
N ASN A 98 -5.32 7.05 2.02
CA ASN A 98 -6.22 6.16 2.75
C ASN A 98 -5.56 5.58 4.01
N GLN A 99 -4.28 5.22 3.96
CA GLN A 99 -3.51 4.78 5.12
C GLN A 99 -3.43 5.88 6.18
N LYS A 100 -3.09 7.11 5.80
CA LYS A 100 -3.03 8.28 6.69
C LYS A 100 -4.39 8.58 7.32
N LYS A 101 -5.48 8.49 6.55
CA LYS A 101 -6.85 8.66 7.07
C LYS A 101 -7.21 7.56 8.07
N ARG A 102 -6.81 6.31 7.81
CA ARG A 102 -7.02 5.18 8.72
C ARG A 102 -6.23 5.33 10.01
N GLN A 103 -4.97 5.77 9.92
CA GLN A 103 -4.12 6.07 11.07
C GLN A 103 -4.73 7.18 11.94
N ARG A 104 -5.09 8.32 11.33
CA ARG A 104 -5.77 9.42 12.05
C ARG A 104 -7.04 8.97 12.76
N ARG A 105 -7.87 8.15 12.11
CA ARG A 105 -9.08 7.60 12.74
C ARG A 105 -8.75 6.70 13.92
N ARG A 106 -7.70 5.88 13.81
CA ARG A 106 -7.23 5.01 14.89
C ARG A 106 -6.69 5.82 16.06
N GLU A 107 -5.91 6.86 15.80
CA GLU A 107 -5.38 7.77 16.81
C GLU A 107 -6.50 8.53 17.52
N LEU A 108 -7.46 9.08 16.78
CA LEU A 108 -8.63 9.74 17.37
C LEU A 108 -9.44 8.80 18.26
N LEU A 109 -9.65 7.54 17.83
CA LEU A 109 -10.32 6.54 18.66
C LEU A 109 -9.49 6.18 19.90
N LYS A 110 -8.16 6.06 19.77
CA LYS A 110 -7.26 5.82 20.91
C LYS A 110 -7.30 6.99 21.88
N ALA A 111 -7.27 8.23 21.39
CA ALA A 111 -7.36 9.45 22.19
C ALA A 111 -8.71 9.54 22.92
N LYS A 112 -9.82 9.26 22.23
CA LYS A 112 -11.15 9.20 22.86
C LYS A 112 -11.23 8.14 23.96
N LYS A 113 -10.66 6.95 23.74
CA LYS A 113 -10.59 5.90 24.77
C LYS A 113 -9.73 6.31 25.96
N ARG A 114 -8.58 6.95 25.71
CA ARG A 114 -7.72 7.51 26.77
C ARG A 114 -8.39 8.63 27.56
N ALA A 115 -9.20 9.46 26.90
CA ALA A 115 -9.95 10.53 27.54
C ALA A 115 -11.15 10.01 28.35
N ALA A 116 -11.78 8.93 27.91
CA ALA A 116 -12.88 8.28 28.63
C ALA A 116 -12.38 7.66 29.95
N ASP A 117 -11.29 6.87 29.89
CA ASP A 117 -10.75 6.16 31.06
C ASP A 117 -9.23 6.32 31.14
N PRO A 118 -8.72 7.43 31.71
CA PRO A 118 -7.28 7.69 31.77
C PRO A 118 -6.51 6.68 32.63
N MET A 119 -7.14 6.15 33.69
CA MET A 119 -6.53 5.15 34.56
C MET A 119 -6.40 3.78 33.87
N ALA A 120 -7.43 3.33 33.16
CA ALA A 120 -7.38 2.10 32.39
C ALA A 120 -6.38 2.18 31.23
N ALA A 121 -6.23 3.34 30.61
CA ALA A 121 -5.23 3.58 29.58
C ALA A 121 -3.80 3.50 30.11
N ARG A 122 -3.51 4.07 31.29
CA ARG A 122 -2.20 3.97 31.94
C ARG A 122 -1.88 2.53 32.32
N ALA A 123 -2.82 1.83 32.95
CA ALA A 123 -2.65 0.42 33.30
C ALA A 123 -2.41 -0.48 32.06
N ALA A 124 -3.07 -0.19 30.93
CA ALA A 124 -2.87 -0.93 29.69
C ALA A 124 -1.50 -0.62 29.03
N ASP A 125 -1.06 0.64 29.05
CA ASP A 125 0.25 1.03 28.55
C ASP A 125 1.36 0.42 29.45
N GLU A 126 1.22 0.42 30.78
CA GLU A 126 2.13 -0.24 31.73
C GLU A 126 2.17 -1.76 31.55
N ALA A 127 1.01 -2.43 31.45
CA ALA A 127 0.94 -3.87 31.23
C ALA A 127 1.63 -4.30 29.92
N ALA A 128 1.55 -3.47 28.87
CA ALA A 128 2.24 -3.72 27.61
C ALA A 128 3.77 -3.60 27.75
N ASP A 129 4.26 -2.68 28.58
CA ASP A 129 5.69 -2.54 28.89
C ASP A 129 6.20 -3.71 29.74
N PHE A 130 5.43 -4.19 30.72
CA PHE A 130 5.79 -5.36 31.54
C PHE A 130 5.71 -6.69 30.77
N ALA A 131 4.74 -6.87 29.87
CA ALA A 131 4.66 -8.04 28.99
C ALA A 131 5.84 -8.13 28.01
N ARG A 132 6.47 -6.98 27.70
CA ARG A 132 7.70 -6.92 26.91
C ARG A 132 8.94 -7.26 27.75
N ALA A 133 8.95 -6.88 29.02
CA ALA A 133 10.03 -7.16 29.95
C ALA A 133 10.11 -8.65 30.31
N SER A 134 8.98 -9.35 30.47
CA SER A 134 8.96 -10.80 30.73
C SER A 134 9.48 -11.65 29.56
N GLN A 135 9.62 -11.07 28.36
CA GLN A 135 10.27 -11.70 27.21
C GLN A 135 11.80 -11.48 27.18
N ALA A 136 12.34 -10.64 28.08
CA ALA A 136 13.79 -10.51 28.24
C ALA A 136 14.29 -11.69 29.09
N ARG A 137 15.22 -12.47 28.53
CA ARG A 137 15.76 -13.70 29.15
C ARG A 137 16.48 -13.40 30.46
N SER A 138 16.31 -14.28 31.45
CA SER A 138 16.96 -14.20 32.76
C SER A 138 18.48 -14.39 32.64
N LEU A 139 19.25 -13.77 33.54
CA LEU A 139 20.71 -13.82 33.58
C LEU A 139 21.29 -15.24 33.72
N HIS A 140 20.46 -16.20 34.15
CA HIS A 140 20.84 -17.60 34.37
C HIS A 140 20.38 -18.54 33.24
N ASP A 141 19.74 -18.00 32.20
CA ASP A 141 19.24 -18.74 31.04
C ASP A 141 20.33 -18.90 29.96
N ILE A 142 21.57 -19.15 30.41
CA ILE A 142 22.73 -19.47 29.59
C ILE A 142 22.74 -20.99 29.44
N ALA A 143 22.39 -21.49 28.26
CA ALA A 143 22.35 -22.91 27.95
C ALA A 143 23.70 -23.59 28.25
N GLN A 144 23.69 -24.63 29.09
CA GLN A 144 24.86 -25.41 29.50
C GLN A 144 25.47 -26.24 28.35
N ALA A 145 24.78 -26.34 27.21
CA ALA A 145 25.32 -26.85 25.95
C ALA A 145 25.04 -25.82 24.83
N PRO A 146 25.98 -25.62 23.88
CA PRO A 146 25.76 -24.71 22.77
C PRO A 146 24.52 -25.19 21.97
N PRO A 147 23.48 -24.35 21.82
CA PRO A 147 22.28 -24.76 21.11
C PRO A 147 22.61 -25.00 19.63
N THR A 148 22.17 -26.13 19.09
CA THR A 148 22.25 -26.42 17.65
C THR A 148 21.27 -25.52 16.90
N ILE A 149 21.81 -24.48 16.24
CA ILE A 149 21.03 -23.50 15.49
C ILE A 149 20.59 -24.11 14.15
N THR A 150 19.44 -24.81 14.14
CA THR A 150 18.86 -25.39 12.92
C THR A 150 18.07 -24.36 12.10
N ALA A 151 17.60 -23.28 12.72
CA ALA A 151 16.90 -22.19 12.06
C ALA A 151 17.76 -20.92 12.03
N ARG A 152 18.04 -20.39 10.83
CA ARG A 152 18.64 -19.04 10.71
C ARG A 152 17.68 -18.02 11.34
N PRO A 153 18.09 -17.29 12.39
CA PRO A 153 17.25 -16.25 12.97
C PRO A 153 16.95 -15.20 11.90
N LYS A 154 15.66 -15.00 11.61
CA LYS A 154 15.22 -13.85 10.82
C LYS A 154 15.53 -12.61 11.64
N GLU A 155 16.56 -11.88 11.25
CA GLU A 155 16.99 -10.64 11.89
C GLU A 155 15.79 -9.67 11.96
N HIS A 156 15.13 -9.60 13.12
CA HIS A 156 14.19 -8.53 13.39
C HIS A 156 15.06 -7.33 13.74
N LEU A 157 15.34 -6.46 12.76
CA LEU A 157 16.00 -5.18 13.00
C LEU A 157 15.09 -4.32 13.90
N LYS A 158 15.11 -4.59 15.20
CA LYS A 158 14.56 -3.72 16.21
C LYS A 158 15.52 -2.55 16.31
N ARG A 159 15.07 -1.41 15.79
CA ARG A 159 15.69 -0.08 15.82
C ARG A 159 16.81 0.11 14.78
N LYS A 160 16.42 0.16 13.50
CA LYS A 160 17.10 1.09 12.59
C LYS A 160 16.86 2.51 13.12
N SER A 161 17.90 3.33 13.21
CA SER A 161 17.74 4.77 13.44
C SER A 161 16.73 5.33 12.43
N PRO A 162 15.96 6.37 12.77
CA PRO A 162 14.99 6.97 11.84
C PRO A 162 15.66 7.28 10.48
N ASP A 163 16.90 7.75 10.50
CA ASP A 163 17.71 8.04 9.31
C ASP A 163 17.98 6.78 8.45
N LEU A 164 18.25 5.63 9.07
CA LEU A 164 18.42 4.36 8.35
C LEU A 164 17.10 3.81 7.81
N VAL A 165 15.97 4.05 8.50
CA VAL A 165 14.64 3.66 8.00
C VAL A 165 14.27 4.51 6.79
N GLU A 166 14.53 5.81 6.86
CA GLU A 166 14.25 6.76 5.79
C GLU A 166 15.18 6.52 4.59
N ALA A 167 16.47 6.29 4.81
CA ALA A 167 17.42 5.93 3.75
C ALA A 167 17.09 4.58 3.09
N LEU A 168 16.59 3.58 3.84
CA LEU A 168 16.12 2.33 3.23
C LEU A 168 14.75 2.45 2.54
N ALA A 169 13.89 3.36 2.99
CA ALA A 169 12.59 3.62 2.37
C ALA A 169 12.74 4.40 1.06
N GLN A 170 13.74 5.28 0.96
CA GLN A 170 14.08 6.03 -0.25
C GLN A 170 14.76 5.17 -1.32
N ARG A 171 15.29 4.00 -0.97
CA ARG A 171 15.88 3.08 -1.94
C ARG A 171 14.78 2.36 -2.73
N PRO A 172 14.76 2.48 -4.08
CA PRO A 172 13.78 1.77 -4.88
C PRO A 172 13.97 0.26 -4.69
N LYS A 173 12.92 -0.42 -4.22
CA LYS A 173 12.94 -1.88 -4.04
C LYS A 173 13.17 -2.51 -5.43
N PRO A 174 14.14 -3.44 -5.58
CA PRO A 174 14.39 -4.08 -6.87
C PRO A 174 13.14 -4.84 -7.34
N SER A 175 12.88 -4.86 -8.65
CA SER A 175 11.78 -5.63 -9.25
C SER A 175 11.89 -7.11 -8.89
N ALA A 176 10.78 -7.84 -8.86
CA ALA A 176 10.76 -9.26 -8.52
C ALA A 176 11.70 -10.11 -9.42
N ALA A 177 11.83 -9.75 -10.70
CA ALA A 177 12.77 -10.38 -11.62
C ALA A 177 14.23 -10.13 -11.21
N ARG A 178 14.58 -8.88 -10.87
CA ARG A 178 15.93 -8.53 -10.40
C ARG A 178 16.25 -9.19 -9.06
N GLN A 179 15.28 -9.37 -8.17
CA GLN A 179 15.47 -10.10 -6.92
C GLN A 179 15.83 -11.57 -7.16
N ARG A 180 15.17 -12.24 -8.12
CA ARG A 180 15.50 -13.64 -8.48
C ARG A 180 16.94 -13.78 -8.97
N ILE A 181 17.39 -12.87 -9.83
CA ILE A 181 18.78 -12.84 -10.34
C ILE A 181 19.77 -12.68 -9.17
N LEU A 182 19.53 -11.72 -8.28
CA LEU A 182 20.38 -11.49 -7.10
C LEU A 182 20.43 -12.71 -6.16
N ASP A 183 19.32 -13.43 -6.02
CA ASP A 183 19.26 -14.63 -5.19
C ASP A 183 20.00 -15.82 -5.82
N GLU A 184 19.97 -15.96 -7.15
CA GLU A 184 20.76 -16.95 -7.88
C GLU A 184 22.27 -16.67 -7.76
N GLU A 185 22.68 -15.41 -7.95
CA GLU A 185 24.07 -14.98 -7.76
C GLU A 185 24.55 -15.24 -6.33
N ARG A 186 23.73 -14.91 -5.33
CA ARG A 186 24.03 -15.21 -3.92
C ARG A 186 24.29 -16.69 -3.68
N LYS A 187 23.47 -17.57 -4.27
CA LYS A 187 23.66 -19.02 -4.14
C LYS A 187 24.99 -19.46 -4.76
N ARG A 188 25.35 -18.93 -5.95
CA ARG A 188 26.63 -19.23 -6.62
C ARG A 188 27.82 -18.78 -5.77
N VAL A 189 27.80 -17.54 -5.27
CA VAL A 189 28.89 -17.01 -4.44
C VAL A 189 29.05 -17.79 -3.14
N ILE A 190 27.94 -18.15 -2.48
CA ILE A 190 27.97 -18.96 -1.26
C ILE A 190 28.55 -20.34 -1.54
N ALA A 191 28.18 -20.98 -2.66
CA ALA A 191 28.72 -22.28 -3.04
C ALA A 191 30.23 -22.21 -3.30
N GLN A 192 30.69 -21.19 -4.05
CA GLN A 192 32.11 -20.96 -4.31
C GLN A 192 32.89 -20.66 -3.03
N TYR A 193 32.34 -19.84 -2.13
CA TYR A 193 32.97 -19.56 -0.84
C TYR A 193 33.07 -20.83 0.03
N ARG A 194 32.03 -21.68 0.01
CA ARG A 194 32.03 -22.96 0.72
C ARG A 194 33.05 -23.94 0.15
N SER A 195 33.21 -24.01 -1.18
CA SER A 195 34.23 -24.88 -1.78
C SER A 195 35.64 -24.39 -1.47
N MET A 196 35.87 -23.07 -1.48
CA MET A 196 37.17 -22.49 -1.11
C MET A 196 37.50 -22.70 0.37
N LYS A 197 36.53 -22.52 1.27
CA LYS A 197 36.73 -22.64 2.72
C LYS A 197 36.66 -24.08 3.25
N GLY A 198 36.07 -25.00 2.48
CA GLY A 198 36.03 -26.43 2.81
C GLY A 198 37.30 -27.19 2.38
N HIS A 199 38.31 -26.49 1.86
CA HIS A 199 39.61 -27.02 1.45
C HIS A 199 40.75 -26.69 2.45
N THR A 200 40.40 -26.37 3.69
CA THR A 200 41.31 -26.21 4.84
C THR A 200 40.79 -27.02 6.00
#